data_AF-A0A1V5FTU7-F1
#
_entry.id   AF-A0A1V5FTU7-F1
#
_cell.length_a   1.000
_cell.length_b   1.000
_cell.length_c   1.000
_cell.angle_alpha   90.00
_cell.angle_beta   90.00
_cell.angle_gamma   90.00
#
_symmetry.space_group_name_H-M   'P 1'
#
loop_
_entity.id
_entity.type
_entity.pdbx_description
1 polymer ?
#
loop_
_entity_poly.entity_id
_entity_poly.type
_entity_poly.pdbx_seq_one_letter_code
_entity_poly.pdbx_strand_id
1 'polypeptide(L)'
;MNPVAPGTSRDYAYTLPIGSAGTYWYHPHPHETTPEQVYRGLAGIFIVRSRTDPLATLPERLVVITDLRLDATGQIAANTATDLANGREGDQVLVNGAHQPVDTIAPGATERWRVLDATNGRYLRLVLDGGPMWVVALDGCSLPGPMAVSELLLAPGQRAEVVVRAPVTSGQKLVLRTIAYNRGAMVPIAPPVKLLEITTTQAAALAPITLPASLPAPPPLPMNLATAQTVVLSDMGMGMGASGTGRFTINGKSFDPTRDDITMKAGVPEEWIVRNAGMMDHPLHIHGTSFQLVASTRANIASDPRLNAFMDTVNLISGEQIRIRLRIDTPGRRMFHCHILEHEAQGMMGVINVAA
;
A
#
# COMPACT_ATOMS: atom_id res chain seq x y z
N MET A 1 3.53 -2.83 -23.38
CA MET A 1 3.44 -1.62 -22.54
C MET A 1 2.83 -0.50 -23.36
N ASN A 2 2.15 0.47 -22.72
CA ASN A 2 1.40 1.53 -23.41
C ASN A 2 1.82 2.94 -22.89
N PRO A 3 3.05 3.39 -23.18
CA PRO A 3 3.55 4.69 -22.71
C PRO A 3 2.86 5.86 -23.41
N VAL A 4 2.83 7.03 -22.76
CA VAL A 4 2.42 8.31 -23.34
C VAL A 4 3.66 9.18 -23.52
N ALA A 5 3.99 9.53 -24.77
CA ALA A 5 5.20 10.28 -25.08
C ALA A 5 5.04 11.78 -24.73
N PRO A 6 6.14 12.52 -24.47
CA PRO A 6 6.08 13.96 -24.26
C PRO A 6 5.36 14.68 -25.40
N GLY A 7 4.47 15.62 -25.07
CA GLY A 7 3.67 16.36 -26.04
C GLY A 7 2.47 15.60 -26.62
N THR A 8 2.21 14.37 -26.16
CA THR A 8 1.05 13.57 -26.56
C THR A 8 0.06 13.39 -25.40
N SER A 9 -1.13 12.89 -25.70
CA SER A 9 -2.18 12.61 -24.71
C SER A 9 -2.75 11.21 -24.86
N ARG A 10 -3.40 10.72 -23.81
CA ARG A 10 -4.16 9.47 -23.82
C ARG A 10 -5.36 9.59 -22.89
N ASP A 11 -6.51 9.18 -23.39
CA ASP A 11 -7.73 9.11 -22.59
C ASP A 11 -7.83 7.75 -21.88
N TYR A 12 -8.17 7.80 -20.59
CA TYR A 12 -8.47 6.63 -19.78
C TYR A 12 -9.97 6.64 -19.47
N ALA A 13 -10.68 5.60 -19.92
CA ALA A 13 -12.10 5.42 -19.66
C ALA A 13 -12.33 4.12 -18.89
N TYR A 14 -13.08 4.21 -17.79
CA TYR A 14 -13.45 3.05 -16.97
C TYR A 14 -14.82 3.27 -16.35
N THR A 15 -15.55 2.17 -16.18
CA THR A 15 -16.79 2.13 -15.40
C THR A 15 -16.43 1.72 -13.98
N LEU A 16 -16.93 2.43 -12.98
CA LEU A 16 -16.78 2.05 -11.57
C LEU A 16 -17.87 1.03 -11.23
N PRO A 17 -17.55 -0.27 -11.06
CA PRO A 17 -18.56 -1.28 -10.79
C PRO A 17 -19.12 -1.14 -9.36
N ILE A 18 -20.33 -1.64 -9.15
CA ILE A 18 -20.88 -1.78 -7.79
C ILE A 18 -19.91 -2.63 -6.96
N GLY A 19 -19.61 -2.18 -5.74
CA GLY A 19 -18.64 -2.83 -4.87
C GLY A 19 -17.19 -2.35 -5.02
N SER A 20 -16.91 -1.38 -5.90
CA SER A 20 -15.58 -0.75 -6.04
C SER A 20 -15.33 0.45 -5.11
N ALA A 21 -16.14 0.61 -4.06
CA ALA A 21 -15.91 1.71 -3.12
C ALA A 21 -14.65 1.44 -2.29
N GLY A 22 -13.76 2.44 -2.21
CA GLY A 22 -12.48 2.29 -1.54
C GLY A 22 -11.53 3.46 -1.81
N THR A 23 -10.33 3.34 -1.24
CA THR A 23 -9.25 4.31 -1.42
C THR A 23 -8.21 3.78 -2.40
N TYR A 24 -8.15 4.43 -3.56
CA TYR A 24 -7.18 4.16 -4.61
C TYR A 24 -6.27 5.38 -4.77
N TRP A 25 -5.36 5.27 -5.71
CA TRP A 25 -4.45 6.33 -6.10
C TRP A 25 -4.00 6.10 -7.54
N TYR A 26 -3.46 7.13 -8.16
CA TYR A 26 -2.88 7.07 -9.49
C TYR A 26 -1.46 7.61 -9.42
N HIS A 27 -0.57 6.94 -10.14
CA HIS A 27 0.82 7.32 -10.30
C HIS A 27 1.35 6.82 -11.65
N PRO A 28 2.47 7.34 -12.14
CA PRO A 28 3.11 6.85 -13.35
C PRO A 28 3.54 5.39 -13.21
N HIS A 29 3.46 4.65 -14.32
CA HIS A 29 3.98 3.28 -14.44
C HIS A 29 4.78 3.04 -15.74
N PRO A 30 5.67 3.96 -16.16
CA PRO A 30 6.57 3.70 -17.29
C PRO A 30 7.70 2.78 -16.84
N HIS A 31 8.09 1.86 -17.72
CA HIS A 31 9.23 1.00 -17.44
C HIS A 31 10.50 1.80 -17.12
N GLU A 32 11.25 1.31 -16.13
CA GLU A 32 12.51 1.84 -15.59
C GLU A 32 12.41 3.21 -14.89
N THR A 33 11.47 4.07 -15.30
CA THR A 33 11.41 5.48 -14.86
C THR A 33 10.27 5.77 -13.87
N THR A 34 9.44 4.77 -13.51
CA THR A 34 8.46 4.86 -12.42
C THR A 34 9.04 5.54 -11.16
N PRO A 35 10.20 5.13 -10.62
CA PRO A 35 10.66 5.64 -9.33
C PRO A 35 10.97 7.13 -9.38
N GLU A 36 11.60 7.58 -10.47
CA GLU A 36 11.95 8.99 -10.67
C GLU A 36 10.72 9.87 -10.82
N GLN A 37 9.74 9.42 -11.59
CA GLN A 37 8.53 10.21 -11.77
C GLN A 37 7.75 10.35 -10.46
N VAL A 38 7.68 9.29 -9.65
CA VAL A 38 7.00 9.32 -8.35
C VAL A 38 7.75 10.20 -7.35
N TYR A 39 9.06 10.02 -7.14
CA TYR A 39 9.79 10.84 -6.16
C TYR A 39 9.90 12.32 -6.56
N ARG A 40 9.63 12.67 -7.83
CA ARG A 40 9.50 14.06 -8.30
C ARG A 40 8.10 14.65 -8.08
N GLY A 41 7.19 13.89 -7.48
CA GLY A 41 5.89 14.36 -6.99
C GLY A 41 4.66 13.87 -7.74
N LEU A 42 4.80 12.93 -8.70
CA LEU A 42 3.66 12.43 -9.47
C LEU A 42 2.94 11.28 -8.73
N ALA A 43 2.08 11.64 -7.79
CA ALA A 43 1.14 10.74 -7.14
C ALA A 43 -0.13 11.49 -6.72
N GLY A 44 -1.30 10.88 -6.88
CA GLY A 44 -2.57 11.48 -6.47
C GLY A 44 -3.57 10.45 -5.96
N ILE A 45 -4.38 10.84 -4.96
CA ILE A 45 -5.40 9.97 -4.38
C ILE A 45 -6.66 9.91 -5.26
N PHE A 46 -7.30 8.74 -5.33
CA PHE A 46 -8.54 8.51 -6.07
C PHE A 46 -9.54 7.77 -5.18
N ILE A 47 -10.67 8.39 -4.85
CA ILE A 47 -11.65 7.82 -3.91
C ILE A 47 -12.93 7.47 -4.66
N VAL A 48 -13.35 6.21 -4.55
CA VAL A 48 -14.67 5.76 -5.00
C VAL A 48 -15.58 5.67 -3.79
N ARG A 49 -16.71 6.40 -3.82
CA ARG A 49 -17.68 6.40 -2.72
C ARG A 49 -18.90 5.55 -3.07
N SER A 50 -19.35 4.75 -2.10
CA SER A 50 -20.65 4.07 -2.18
C SER A 50 -21.76 5.00 -1.72
N ARG A 51 -22.93 4.90 -2.36
CA ARG A 51 -24.16 5.60 -1.91
C ARG A 51 -24.70 5.04 -0.60
N THR A 52 -24.33 3.80 -0.25
CA THR A 52 -24.82 3.08 0.93
C THR A 52 -23.68 2.78 1.91
N ASP A 53 -22.65 3.62 1.93
CA ASP A 53 -21.52 3.47 2.84
C ASP A 53 -21.98 3.68 4.30
N PRO A 54 -21.84 2.67 5.18
CA PRO A 54 -22.29 2.78 6.57
C PRO A 54 -21.48 3.78 7.40
N LEU A 55 -20.35 4.26 6.88
CA LEU A 55 -19.48 5.25 7.52
C LEU A 55 -19.60 6.65 6.87
N ALA A 56 -20.55 6.86 5.95
CA ALA A 56 -20.69 8.12 5.20
C ALA A 56 -20.94 9.37 6.06
N THR A 57 -21.41 9.19 7.29
CA THR A 57 -21.67 10.29 8.24
C THR A 57 -20.43 10.75 8.99
N LEU A 58 -19.35 9.97 8.98
CA LEU A 58 -18.09 10.36 9.59
C LEU A 58 -17.39 11.39 8.71
N PRO A 59 -16.93 12.53 9.26
CA PRO A 59 -16.06 13.43 8.51
C PRO A 59 -14.81 12.70 8.03
N GLU A 60 -14.43 12.93 6.77
CA GLU A 60 -13.26 12.31 6.15
C GLU A 60 -12.04 13.22 6.25
N ARG A 61 -10.88 12.64 6.56
CA ARG A 61 -9.58 13.30 6.50
C ARG A 61 -8.65 12.54 5.57
N LEU A 62 -7.94 13.24 4.69
CA LEU A 62 -6.95 12.63 3.82
C LEU A 62 -5.57 12.71 4.46
N VAL A 63 -4.84 11.60 4.44
CA VAL A 63 -3.48 11.50 4.97
C VAL A 63 -2.62 10.81 3.90
N VAL A 64 -2.27 11.56 2.87
CA VAL A 64 -1.39 11.08 1.80
C VAL A 64 0.06 11.29 2.22
N ILE A 65 0.77 10.19 2.48
CA ILE A 65 2.13 10.23 2.98
C ILE A 65 3.09 10.05 1.82
N THR A 66 3.99 11.01 1.66
CA THR A 66 5.07 11.01 0.66
C THR A 66 6.38 11.33 1.36
N ASP A 67 7.51 11.20 0.68
CA ASP A 67 8.77 11.74 1.18
C ASP A 67 9.58 12.44 0.10
N LEU A 68 10.48 13.33 0.54
CA LEU A 68 11.28 14.20 -0.31
C LEU A 68 12.72 14.19 0.18
N ARG A 69 13.66 14.21 -0.76
CA ARG A 69 15.08 14.48 -0.50
C ARG A 69 15.56 15.60 -1.41
N LEU A 70 16.10 16.65 -0.82
CA LEU A 70 16.72 17.75 -1.53
C LEU A 70 18.24 17.66 -1.45
N ASP A 71 18.93 18.06 -2.52
CA ASP A 71 20.38 18.23 -2.50
C ASP A 71 20.78 19.58 -1.86
N ALA A 72 22.09 19.82 -1.77
CA ALA A 72 22.63 21.05 -1.18
C ALA A 72 22.23 22.35 -1.92
N THR A 73 21.69 22.24 -3.14
CA THR A 73 21.19 23.37 -3.94
C THR A 73 19.67 23.52 -3.84
N GLY A 74 18.99 22.68 -3.07
CA GLY A 74 17.54 22.67 -2.93
C GLY A 74 16.80 22.00 -4.09
N GLN A 75 17.48 21.26 -4.96
CA GLN A 75 16.85 20.47 -6.01
C GLN A 75 16.50 19.08 -5.53
N ILE A 76 15.49 18.44 -6.14
CA ILE A 76 15.13 17.05 -5.82
C ILE A 76 16.30 16.13 -6.20
N ALA A 77 16.93 15.52 -5.20
CA ALA A 77 18.11 14.69 -5.38
C ALA A 77 17.78 13.42 -6.16
N ALA A 78 18.64 13.02 -7.10
CA ALA A 78 18.53 11.74 -7.80
C ALA A 78 18.69 10.54 -6.86
N ASN A 79 18.41 9.34 -7.36
CA ASN A 79 18.70 8.10 -6.63
C ASN A 79 20.21 7.83 -6.55
N THR A 80 20.63 7.34 -5.39
CA THR A 80 21.96 6.77 -5.15
C THR A 80 21.95 5.27 -5.40
N ALA A 81 23.12 4.63 -5.43
CA ALA A 81 23.23 3.17 -5.46
C ALA A 81 22.53 2.51 -4.25
N THR A 82 22.52 3.17 -3.09
CA THR A 82 21.81 2.71 -1.89
C THR A 82 20.30 2.76 -2.08
N ASP A 83 19.77 3.79 -2.73
CA ASP A 83 18.34 3.90 -3.03
C ASP A 83 17.92 2.80 -4.03
N LEU A 84 18.71 2.58 -5.09
CA LEU A 84 18.46 1.49 -6.03
C LEU A 84 18.49 0.11 -5.35
N ALA A 85 19.36 -0.05 -4.35
CA ALA A 85 19.52 -1.31 -3.63
C ALA A 85 18.42 -1.63 -2.62
N ASN A 86 17.73 -0.61 -2.08
CA ASN A 86 16.85 -0.78 -0.93
C ASN A 86 15.46 -0.17 -1.14
N GLY A 87 15.24 0.63 -2.19
CA GLY A 87 14.12 1.55 -2.26
C GLY A 87 14.50 2.92 -1.70
N ARG A 88 14.12 3.97 -2.42
CA ARG A 88 14.37 5.36 -2.00
C ARG A 88 13.50 5.71 -0.80
N GLU A 89 14.14 6.29 0.23
CA GLU A 89 13.49 6.92 1.37
C GLU A 89 13.99 8.36 1.50
N GLY A 90 13.10 9.33 1.26
CA GLY A 90 13.35 10.75 1.51
C GLY A 90 13.53 11.06 2.99
N ASP A 91 14.34 12.07 3.32
CA ASP A 91 14.60 12.51 4.68
C ASP A 91 13.48 13.39 5.25
N GLN A 92 12.71 14.04 4.37
CA GLN A 92 11.53 14.82 4.72
C GLN A 92 10.27 14.02 4.45
N VAL A 93 9.62 13.52 5.50
CA VAL A 93 8.31 12.83 5.37
C VAL A 93 7.20 13.86 5.40
N LEU A 94 6.29 13.79 4.43
CA LEU A 94 5.25 14.77 4.19
C LEU A 94 3.87 14.14 4.32
N VAL A 95 2.91 14.90 4.84
CA VAL A 95 1.48 14.58 4.81
C VAL A 95 0.77 15.61 3.95
N ASN A 96 0.14 15.18 2.86
CA ASN A 96 -0.49 16.04 1.86
C ASN A 96 0.47 17.13 1.34
N GLY A 97 1.76 16.81 1.19
CA GLY A 97 2.81 17.74 0.75
C GLY A 97 3.37 18.67 1.84
N ALA A 98 2.84 18.65 3.06
CA ALA A 98 3.33 19.45 4.18
C ALA A 98 4.24 18.65 5.11
N HIS A 99 5.32 19.26 5.60
CA HIS A 99 6.19 18.65 6.61
C HIS A 99 5.61 18.87 8.01
N GLN A 100 5.31 17.77 8.71
CA GLN A 100 4.73 17.75 10.08
C GLN A 100 3.56 18.74 10.30
N PRO A 101 2.50 18.68 9.46
CA PRO A 101 1.37 19.59 9.61
C PRO A 101 0.71 19.47 10.98
N VAL A 102 0.12 20.59 11.40
CA VAL A 102 -0.73 20.69 12.58
C VAL A 102 -2.15 21.00 12.15
N ASP A 103 -3.13 20.44 12.85
CA ASP A 103 -4.54 20.70 12.59
C ASP A 103 -5.35 20.63 13.90
N THR A 104 -6.67 20.77 13.80
CA THR A 104 -7.58 20.76 14.93
C THR A 104 -8.75 19.80 14.72
N ILE A 105 -9.39 19.44 15.83
CA ILE A 105 -10.57 18.57 15.85
C ILE A 105 -11.46 18.97 17.04
N ALA A 106 -12.78 18.79 16.94
CA ALA A 106 -13.65 18.98 18.10
C ALA A 106 -13.37 17.89 19.16
N PRO A 107 -13.43 18.20 20.47
CA PRO A 107 -13.27 17.16 21.48
C PRO A 107 -14.29 16.04 21.31
N GLY A 108 -13.89 14.78 21.49
CA GLY A 108 -14.74 13.60 21.31
C GLY A 108 -15.14 13.26 19.87
N ALA A 109 -14.79 14.09 18.88
CA ALA A 109 -15.14 13.83 17.48
C ALA A 109 -14.55 12.50 17.00
N THR A 110 -15.28 11.83 16.11
CA THR A 110 -14.87 10.60 15.44
C THR A 110 -14.75 10.88 13.94
N GLU A 111 -13.60 10.62 13.34
CA GLU A 111 -13.32 10.88 11.93
C GLU A 111 -12.86 9.59 11.22
N ARG A 112 -13.08 9.52 9.91
CA ARG A 112 -12.53 8.47 9.02
C ARG A 112 -11.33 9.03 8.26
N TRP A 113 -10.15 8.54 8.55
CA TRP A 113 -8.92 8.94 7.86
C TRP A 113 -8.60 7.96 6.75
N ARG A 114 -8.37 8.49 5.54
CA ARG A 114 -7.91 7.74 4.37
C ARG A 114 -6.41 7.94 4.25
N VAL A 115 -5.65 6.93 4.65
CA VAL A 115 -4.19 6.94 4.72
C VAL A 115 -3.63 6.23 3.49
N LEU A 116 -2.69 6.88 2.80
CA LEU A 116 -2.00 6.35 1.63
C LEU A 116 -0.50 6.42 1.87
N ASP A 117 0.20 5.29 1.70
CA ASP A 117 1.65 5.27 1.54
C ASP A 117 2.00 5.47 0.05
N ALA A 118 2.27 6.72 -0.34
CA ALA A 118 2.70 7.09 -1.69
C ALA A 118 4.22 7.32 -1.75
N THR A 119 5.00 6.64 -0.90
CA THR A 119 6.47 6.70 -0.94
C THR A 119 7.04 5.67 -1.92
N ASN A 120 8.31 5.85 -2.32
CA ASN A 120 8.98 4.90 -3.22
C ASN A 120 9.30 3.56 -2.54
N GLY A 121 9.80 3.60 -1.31
CA GLY A 121 10.32 2.42 -0.62
C GLY A 121 10.25 2.46 0.91
N ARG A 122 9.63 3.49 1.50
CA ARG A 122 9.50 3.62 2.96
C ARG A 122 8.34 2.76 3.45
N TYR A 123 8.56 2.09 4.58
CA TYR A 123 7.50 1.40 5.30
C TYR A 123 7.00 2.27 6.44
N LEU A 124 5.67 2.35 6.58
CA LEU A 124 5.01 3.18 7.58
C LEU A 124 4.42 2.28 8.68
N ARG A 125 5.10 2.20 9.82
CA ARG A 125 4.58 1.51 11.01
C ARG A 125 3.85 2.52 11.88
N LEU A 126 2.58 2.73 11.57
CA LEU A 126 1.77 3.80 12.09
C LEU A 126 1.33 3.52 13.53
N VAL A 127 1.45 4.54 14.38
CA VAL A 127 0.90 4.58 15.74
C VAL A 127 0.18 5.91 15.93
N LEU A 128 -0.97 5.87 16.60
CA LEU A 128 -1.73 7.06 17.00
C LEU A 128 -1.63 7.22 18.50
N ASP A 129 -0.92 8.25 18.96
CA ASP A 129 -0.89 8.61 20.38
C ASP A 129 -2.10 9.50 20.72
N GLY A 130 -2.65 9.33 21.93
CA GLY A 130 -3.73 10.17 22.46
C GLY A 130 -5.15 9.71 22.13
N GLY A 131 -5.34 8.68 21.32
CA GLY A 131 -6.68 8.17 21.01
C GLY A 131 -6.69 6.79 20.35
N PRO A 132 -7.86 6.14 20.30
CA PRO A 132 -8.02 4.84 19.67
C PRO A 132 -8.02 4.94 18.14
N MET A 133 -7.55 3.87 17.49
CA MET A 133 -7.54 3.69 16.05
C MET A 133 -8.18 2.35 15.68
N TRP A 134 -9.11 2.37 14.73
CA TRP A 134 -9.74 1.18 14.16
C TRP A 134 -9.51 1.12 12.66
N VAL A 135 -8.97 0.02 12.15
CA VAL A 135 -8.92 -0.22 10.70
C VAL A 135 -10.31 -0.64 10.24
N VAL A 136 -10.81 -0.01 9.17
CA VAL A 136 -12.11 -0.32 8.56
C VAL A 136 -11.99 -0.74 7.10
N ALA A 137 -10.88 -0.41 6.43
CA ALA A 137 -10.58 -0.88 5.09
C ALA A 137 -9.06 -0.98 4.87
N LEU A 138 -8.65 -1.87 3.97
CA LEU A 138 -7.30 -1.96 3.42
C LEU A 138 -7.39 -1.82 1.91
N ASP A 139 -6.47 -1.06 1.33
CA ASP A 139 -6.45 -0.74 -0.10
C ASP A 139 -7.82 -0.25 -0.60
N GLY A 140 -8.40 -0.95 -1.58
CA GLY A 140 -9.71 -0.67 -2.14
C GLY A 140 -10.86 -1.47 -1.52
N CYS A 141 -10.71 -2.06 -0.33
CA CYS A 141 -11.67 -3.03 0.20
C CYS A 141 -11.93 -2.86 1.71
N SER A 142 -13.22 -2.80 2.08
CA SER A 142 -13.61 -2.81 3.50
C SER A 142 -13.25 -4.13 4.18
N LEU A 143 -12.85 -4.06 5.45
CA LEU A 143 -12.78 -5.23 6.33
C LEU A 143 -14.20 -5.76 6.62
N PRO A 144 -14.39 -7.01 7.10
CA PRO A 144 -15.70 -7.50 7.52
C PRO A 144 -16.34 -6.69 8.65
N GLY A 145 -15.52 -6.03 9.47
CA GLY A 145 -15.92 -5.11 10.53
C GLY A 145 -14.72 -4.30 11.03
N PRO A 146 -14.93 -3.25 11.84
CA PRO A 146 -13.85 -2.44 12.39
C PRO A 146 -12.93 -3.28 13.30
N MET A 147 -11.62 -3.18 13.08
CA MET A 147 -10.61 -3.85 13.90
C MET A 147 -9.80 -2.82 14.69
N ALA A 148 -9.88 -2.86 16.02
CA ALA A 148 -9.06 -2.01 16.87
C ALA A 148 -7.59 -2.42 16.77
N VAL A 149 -6.70 -1.44 16.60
CA VAL A 149 -5.26 -1.68 16.50
C VAL A 149 -4.50 -0.64 17.31
N SER A 150 -3.39 -1.06 17.93
CA SER A 150 -2.41 -0.14 18.52
C SER A 150 -1.37 0.32 17.50
N GLU A 151 -1.26 -0.41 16.40
CA GLU A 151 -0.26 -0.25 15.36
C GLU A 151 -0.82 -0.72 14.01
N LEU A 152 -0.45 -0.04 12.93
CA LEU A 152 -0.73 -0.49 11.57
C LEU A 152 0.51 -0.35 10.68
N LEU A 153 0.99 -1.44 10.11
CA LEU A 153 2.03 -1.40 9.08
C LEU A 153 1.38 -1.18 7.71
N LEU A 154 1.79 -0.11 7.02
CA LEU A 154 1.58 0.07 5.58
C LEU A 154 2.93 -0.03 4.88
N ALA A 155 2.99 -0.86 3.85
CA ALA A 155 4.11 -0.92 2.92
C ALA A 155 3.88 0.04 1.75
N PRO A 156 4.93 0.39 0.98
CA PRO A 156 4.81 1.23 -0.21
C PRO A 156 3.65 0.83 -1.12
N GLY A 157 2.79 1.79 -1.47
CA GLY A 157 1.61 1.61 -2.32
C GLY A 157 0.34 1.11 -1.62
N GLN A 158 0.43 0.71 -0.33
CA GLN A 158 -0.74 0.32 0.44
C GLN A 158 -1.56 1.53 0.91
N ARG A 159 -2.86 1.30 1.07
CA ARG A 159 -3.79 2.24 1.69
C ARG A 159 -4.47 1.59 2.87
N ALA A 160 -4.91 2.42 3.80
CA ALA A 160 -5.86 2.01 4.81
C ALA A 160 -6.85 3.11 5.09
N GLU A 161 -8.04 2.70 5.49
CA GLU A 161 -9.01 3.61 6.06
C GLU A 161 -9.10 3.28 7.54
N VAL A 162 -8.82 4.27 8.38
CA VAL A 162 -8.86 4.13 9.82
C VAL A 162 -9.89 5.09 10.40
N VAL A 163 -10.68 4.63 11.36
CA VAL A 163 -11.49 5.50 12.19
C VAL A 163 -10.70 5.87 13.43
N VAL A 164 -10.70 7.15 13.78
CA VAL A 164 -10.04 7.66 14.98
C VAL A 164 -11.05 8.41 15.83
N ARG A 165 -10.77 8.50 17.14
CA ARG A 165 -11.56 9.34 18.05
C ARG A 165 -10.67 10.29 18.83
N ALA A 166 -11.03 11.57 18.83
CA ALA A 166 -10.37 12.60 19.62
C ALA A 166 -10.63 12.44 21.12
N PRO A 167 -9.67 12.84 21.96
CA PRO A 167 -9.92 13.06 23.39
C PRO A 167 -11.12 13.97 23.62
N VAL A 168 -11.84 13.75 24.72
CA VAL A 168 -13.02 14.57 25.08
C VAL A 168 -12.65 15.90 25.75
N THR A 169 -11.40 16.07 26.16
CA THR A 169 -10.91 17.29 26.81
C THR A 169 -10.23 18.21 25.79
N SER A 170 -10.53 19.50 25.82
CA SER A 170 -9.87 20.54 25.02
C SER A 170 -8.36 20.64 25.28
N GLY A 171 -7.59 21.04 24.27
CA GLY A 171 -6.13 21.19 24.35
C GLY A 171 -5.33 19.89 24.38
N GLN A 172 -5.99 18.73 24.31
CA GLN A 172 -5.34 17.42 24.18
C GLN A 172 -4.92 17.16 22.73
N LYS A 173 -3.93 16.29 22.55
CA LYS A 173 -3.36 16.01 21.22
C LYS A 173 -3.65 14.59 20.76
N LEU A 174 -3.93 14.46 19.47
CA LEU A 174 -3.74 13.23 18.71
C LEU A 174 -2.47 13.39 17.89
N VAL A 175 -1.57 12.40 17.95
CA VAL A 175 -0.31 12.44 17.19
C VAL A 175 -0.18 11.15 16.38
N LEU A 176 -0.28 11.27 15.06
CA LEU A 176 0.06 10.18 14.15
C LEU A 176 1.56 10.21 13.90
N ARG A 177 2.21 9.06 14.08
CA ARG A 177 3.63 8.87 13.83
C ARG A 177 3.89 7.55 13.13
N THR A 178 4.99 7.49 12.39
CA THR A 178 5.58 6.21 11.96
C THR A 178 6.74 5.89 12.89
N ILE A 179 6.82 4.65 13.37
CA ILE A 179 7.92 4.16 14.22
C ILE A 179 8.89 3.30 13.43
N ALA A 180 10.05 3.01 14.03
CA ALA A 180 11.05 2.15 13.44
C ALA A 180 10.46 0.78 13.04
N TYR A 181 10.76 0.37 11.81
CA TYR A 181 10.46 -0.94 11.25
C TYR A 181 11.71 -1.50 10.57
N ASN A 182 12.12 -2.72 10.94
CA ASN A 182 13.22 -3.39 10.29
C ASN A 182 12.68 -4.25 9.14
N ARG A 183 12.88 -3.79 7.91
CA ARG A 183 12.47 -4.46 6.68
C ARG A 183 13.59 -5.29 6.02
N GLY A 184 14.66 -5.59 6.76
CA GLY A 184 15.83 -6.32 6.25
C GLY A 184 16.74 -5.51 5.30
N ALA A 185 16.43 -4.24 5.05
CA ALA A 185 17.23 -3.37 4.20
C ALA A 185 18.63 -3.14 4.76
N MET A 186 19.62 -2.99 3.87
CA MET A 186 21.01 -2.75 4.23
C MET A 186 21.30 -1.26 4.48
N VAL A 187 20.39 -0.59 5.19
CA VAL A 187 20.48 0.82 5.58
C VAL A 187 20.12 0.97 7.05
N PRO A 188 20.56 2.05 7.73
CA PRO A 188 20.09 2.34 9.08
C PRO A 188 18.57 2.38 9.12
N ILE A 189 17.98 1.79 10.16
CA ILE A 189 16.54 1.84 10.37
C ILE A 189 16.15 3.29 10.63
N ALA A 190 15.18 3.81 9.85
CA ALA A 190 14.70 5.17 10.01
C ALA A 190 14.18 5.39 11.45
N PRO A 191 14.55 6.50 12.10
CA PRO A 191 14.02 6.82 13.43
C PRO A 191 12.51 7.13 13.35
N PRO A 192 11.79 7.11 14.48
CA PRO A 192 10.40 7.53 14.52
C PRO A 192 10.20 8.96 13.99
N VAL A 193 9.15 9.16 13.21
CA VAL A 193 8.78 10.46 12.63
C VAL A 193 7.35 10.82 12.99
N LYS A 194 7.15 12.05 13.49
CA LYS A 194 5.81 12.64 13.64
C LYS A 194 5.27 12.98 12.26
N LEU A 195 4.10 12.46 11.92
CA LEU A 195 3.47 12.66 10.62
C LEU A 195 2.44 13.79 10.66
N LEU A 196 1.55 13.75 11.66
CA LEU A 196 0.45 14.69 11.80
C LEU A 196 0.15 14.91 13.28
N GLU A 197 -0.01 16.16 13.70
CA GLU A 197 -0.45 16.52 15.04
C GLU A 197 -1.79 17.24 14.98
N ILE A 198 -2.74 16.82 15.80
CA ILE A 198 -4.08 17.40 15.87
C ILE A 198 -4.37 17.78 17.30
N THR A 199 -4.84 19.01 17.52
CA THR A 199 -5.21 19.49 18.86
C THR A 199 -6.72 19.63 18.99
N THR A 200 -7.28 19.18 20.12
CA THR A 200 -8.70 19.36 20.40
C THR A 200 -9.03 20.83 20.67
N THR A 201 -10.03 21.36 19.98
CA THR A 201 -10.47 22.77 20.10
C THR A 201 -11.17 23.04 21.44
N GLN A 202 -11.56 24.31 21.66
CA GLN A 202 -12.38 24.72 22.82
C GLN A 202 -13.89 24.47 22.64
N ALA A 203 -14.31 23.78 21.58
CA ALA A 203 -15.71 23.44 21.36
C ALA A 203 -16.23 22.44 22.42
N ALA A 204 -17.55 22.34 22.57
CA ALA A 204 -18.16 21.31 23.40
C ALA A 204 -17.81 19.90 22.89
N ALA A 205 -17.62 18.96 23.82
CA ALA A 205 -17.31 17.58 23.47
C ALA A 205 -18.48 16.90 22.75
N LEU A 206 -18.19 16.25 21.64
CA LEU A 206 -19.15 15.47 20.88
C LEU A 206 -19.38 14.10 21.53
N ALA A 207 -20.62 13.60 21.40
CA ALA A 207 -20.97 12.27 21.87
C ALA A 207 -20.24 11.17 21.06
N PRO A 208 -19.85 10.06 21.69
CA PRO A 208 -19.27 8.92 21.00
C PRO A 208 -20.18 8.36 19.89
N ILE A 209 -19.62 8.10 18.71
CA ILE A 209 -20.30 7.38 17.62
C ILE A 209 -20.04 5.88 17.75
N THR A 210 -21.10 5.06 17.75
CA THR A 210 -20.95 3.60 17.70
C THR A 210 -20.63 3.18 16.26
N LEU A 211 -19.51 2.48 16.07
CA LEU A 211 -19.16 1.94 14.75
C LEU A 211 -20.04 0.73 14.42
N PRO A 212 -20.40 0.54 13.13
CA PRO A 212 -21.17 -0.61 12.72
C PRO A 212 -20.37 -1.90 12.96
N ALA A 213 -21.04 -2.94 13.47
CA ALA A 213 -20.39 -4.22 13.75
C ALA A 213 -19.98 -4.97 12.47
N SER A 214 -20.64 -4.68 11.35
CA SER A 214 -20.33 -5.23 10.04
C SER A 214 -20.12 -4.12 9.01
N LEU A 215 -19.24 -4.39 8.06
CA LEU A 215 -18.90 -3.52 6.95
C LEU A 215 -19.06 -4.31 5.63
N PRO A 216 -19.28 -3.62 4.49
CA PRO A 216 -19.53 -4.27 3.20
C PRO A 216 -18.25 -4.82 2.56
N ALA A 217 -17.60 -5.78 3.23
CA ALA A 217 -16.43 -6.48 2.70
C ALA A 217 -16.79 -7.29 1.43
N PRO A 218 -15.84 -7.45 0.49
CA PRO A 218 -16.03 -8.39 -0.61
C PRO A 218 -16.27 -9.82 -0.08
N PRO A 219 -17.14 -10.61 -0.75
CA PRO A 219 -17.38 -11.99 -0.34
C PRO A 219 -16.09 -12.82 -0.50
N PRO A 220 -15.84 -13.78 0.41
CA PRO A 220 -14.66 -14.63 0.33
C PRO A 220 -14.66 -15.47 -0.96
N LEU A 221 -13.48 -15.73 -1.50
CA LEU A 221 -13.33 -16.60 -2.67
C LEU A 221 -13.44 -18.09 -2.27
N PRO A 222 -13.87 -18.98 -3.18
CA PRO A 222 -14.05 -20.41 -2.88
C PRO A 222 -12.80 -21.07 -2.27
N MET A 223 -13.04 -22.04 -1.40
CA MET A 223 -11.98 -22.91 -0.86
C MET A 223 -11.65 -24.04 -1.84
N ASN A 224 -10.46 -24.65 -1.69
CA ASN A 224 -10.01 -25.82 -2.46
C ASN A 224 -9.97 -25.59 -3.97
N LEU A 225 -9.31 -24.51 -4.40
CA LEU A 225 -9.12 -24.21 -5.81
C LEU A 225 -8.19 -25.26 -6.45
N ALA A 226 -8.55 -25.74 -7.64
CA ALA A 226 -7.84 -26.81 -8.34
C ALA A 226 -6.45 -26.40 -8.85
N THR A 227 -6.20 -25.09 -8.97
CA THR A 227 -4.97 -24.53 -9.53
C THR A 227 -4.24 -23.71 -8.46
N ALA A 228 -2.98 -24.06 -8.22
CA ALA A 228 -2.09 -23.30 -7.37
C ALA A 228 -0.89 -22.77 -8.16
N GLN A 229 -0.71 -21.46 -8.26
CA GLN A 229 0.53 -20.87 -8.79
C GLN A 229 1.55 -20.73 -7.65
N THR A 230 2.84 -20.82 -7.99
CA THR A 230 3.92 -20.46 -7.06
C THR A 230 4.65 -19.24 -7.57
N VAL A 231 4.75 -18.22 -6.72
CA VAL A 231 5.45 -16.97 -6.99
C VAL A 231 6.54 -16.81 -5.94
N VAL A 232 7.79 -16.64 -6.39
CA VAL A 232 8.95 -16.45 -5.51
C VAL A 232 9.56 -15.09 -5.80
N LEU A 233 9.51 -14.22 -4.80
CA LEU A 233 10.21 -12.94 -4.78
C LEU A 233 11.65 -13.19 -4.34
N SER A 234 12.64 -12.64 -5.05
CA SER A 234 14.04 -12.82 -4.70
C SER A 234 14.84 -11.55 -4.91
N ASP A 235 15.69 -11.24 -3.95
CA ASP A 235 16.81 -10.30 -4.07
C ASP A 235 18.12 -11.10 -3.93
N MET A 236 19.10 -10.81 -4.79
CA MET A 236 20.45 -11.37 -4.63
C MET A 236 21.31 -10.40 -3.81
N GLY A 237 21.90 -10.90 -2.73
CA GLY A 237 22.83 -10.13 -1.89
C GLY A 237 24.12 -9.73 -2.63
N MET A 238 24.84 -8.75 -2.09
CA MET A 238 26.01 -8.06 -2.69
C MET A 238 27.22 -8.95 -3.04
N GLY A 239 27.20 -10.26 -2.76
CA GLY A 239 28.33 -11.18 -2.93
C GLY A 239 28.52 -11.75 -4.34
N MET A 240 27.56 -11.55 -5.26
CA MET A 240 27.63 -12.08 -6.63
C MET A 240 27.37 -10.96 -7.64
N GLY A 241 28.40 -10.15 -7.91
CA GLY A 241 28.61 -9.46 -9.19
C GLY A 241 27.46 -8.68 -9.83
N ALA A 242 26.57 -8.02 -9.08
CA ALA A 242 25.38 -7.40 -9.66
C ALA A 242 25.28 -5.88 -9.40
N SER A 243 26.12 -5.10 -10.09
CA SER A 243 25.65 -3.84 -10.66
C SER A 243 25.02 -4.16 -12.02
N GLY A 244 23.73 -4.49 -12.06
CA GLY A 244 23.06 -4.88 -13.31
C GLY A 244 21.71 -5.58 -13.13
N THR A 245 20.99 -5.70 -14.25
CA THR A 245 19.78 -6.51 -14.44
C THR A 245 19.92 -7.89 -13.79
N GLY A 246 18.85 -8.40 -13.15
CA GLY A 246 18.86 -9.73 -12.51
C GLY A 246 19.00 -9.72 -10.99
N ARG A 247 19.20 -8.57 -10.35
CA ARG A 247 19.29 -8.46 -8.89
C ARG A 247 17.97 -8.73 -8.18
N PHE A 248 16.87 -8.19 -8.72
CA PHE A 248 15.53 -8.36 -8.18
C PHE A 248 14.68 -9.10 -9.21
N THR A 249 14.08 -10.21 -8.80
CA THR A 249 13.41 -11.13 -9.71
C THR A 249 12.13 -11.70 -9.13
N ILE A 250 11.28 -12.16 -10.04
CA ILE A 250 10.13 -13.00 -9.74
C ILE A 250 10.35 -14.35 -10.42
N ASN A 251 10.28 -15.44 -9.65
CA ASN A 251 10.57 -16.79 -10.14
C ASN A 251 11.92 -16.91 -10.87
N GLY A 252 12.94 -16.18 -10.37
CA GLY A 252 14.29 -16.16 -10.92
C GLY A 252 14.43 -15.40 -12.25
N LYS A 253 13.40 -14.68 -12.69
CA LYS A 253 13.39 -13.92 -13.95
C LYS A 253 13.22 -12.43 -13.67
N SER A 254 13.99 -11.60 -14.37
CA SER A 254 13.69 -10.17 -14.48
C SER A 254 12.55 -9.94 -15.48
N PHE A 255 11.92 -8.77 -15.36
CA PHE A 255 10.84 -8.34 -16.23
C PHE A 255 11.26 -8.38 -17.71
N ASP A 256 10.38 -8.97 -18.52
CA ASP A 256 10.47 -8.95 -19.98
C ASP A 256 9.08 -8.56 -20.51
N PRO A 257 8.92 -7.42 -21.19
CA PRO A 257 7.61 -6.95 -21.63
C PRO A 257 6.98 -7.85 -22.70
N THR A 258 7.73 -8.77 -23.30
CA THR A 258 7.26 -9.73 -24.31
C THR A 258 6.86 -11.09 -23.73
N ARG A 259 7.23 -11.36 -22.47
CA ARG A 259 6.95 -12.63 -21.78
C ARG A 259 5.63 -12.57 -21.03
N ASP A 260 4.91 -13.70 -21.02
CA ASP A 260 3.83 -13.96 -20.08
C ASP A 260 4.38 -14.93 -19.01
N ASP A 261 4.36 -14.51 -17.75
CA ASP A 261 4.91 -15.28 -16.62
C ASP A 261 3.90 -16.25 -16.03
N ILE A 262 2.63 -15.83 -16.00
CA ILE A 262 1.51 -16.59 -15.48
C ILE A 262 0.36 -16.46 -16.49
N THR A 263 -0.34 -17.57 -16.74
CA THR A 263 -1.59 -17.55 -17.50
C THR A 263 -2.73 -17.92 -16.57
N MET A 264 -3.75 -17.05 -16.51
CA MET A 264 -4.99 -17.29 -15.78
C MET A 264 -6.17 -17.32 -16.75
N LYS A 265 -7.28 -17.94 -16.35
CA LYS A 265 -8.55 -17.85 -17.09
C LYS A 265 -9.46 -16.79 -16.47
N ALA A 266 -10.05 -15.93 -17.31
CA ALA A 266 -10.99 -14.91 -16.87
C ALA A 266 -12.15 -15.52 -16.06
N GLY A 267 -12.48 -14.92 -14.92
CA GLY A 267 -13.57 -15.34 -14.04
C GLY A 267 -13.33 -16.62 -13.24
N VAL A 268 -12.17 -17.29 -13.43
CA VAL A 268 -11.81 -18.47 -12.65
C VAL A 268 -10.92 -18.06 -11.48
N PRO A 269 -11.34 -18.28 -10.22
CA PRO A 269 -10.50 -18.00 -9.07
C PRO A 269 -9.31 -18.96 -9.01
N GLU A 270 -8.14 -18.43 -8.66
CA GLU A 270 -6.92 -19.20 -8.43
C GLU A 270 -6.37 -18.94 -7.03
N GLU A 271 -5.55 -19.87 -6.54
CA GLU A 271 -4.79 -19.72 -5.31
C GLU A 271 -3.32 -19.56 -5.64
N TRP A 272 -2.64 -18.59 -5.05
CA TRP A 272 -1.20 -18.41 -5.23
C TRP A 272 -0.49 -18.63 -3.91
N ILE A 273 0.60 -19.40 -3.96
CA ILE A 273 1.59 -19.49 -2.89
C ILE A 273 2.70 -18.52 -3.23
N VAL A 274 2.79 -17.44 -2.46
CA VAL A 274 3.81 -16.41 -2.67
C VAL A 274 4.85 -16.53 -1.57
N ARG A 275 6.13 -16.62 -1.94
CA ARG A 275 7.27 -16.74 -1.02
C ARG A 275 8.20 -15.56 -1.22
N ASN A 276 8.69 -15.00 -0.11
CA ASN A 276 9.84 -14.12 -0.14
C ASN A 276 11.11 -14.90 0.23
N ALA A 277 11.93 -15.18 -0.78
CA ALA A 277 13.23 -15.84 -0.64
C ALA A 277 14.40 -14.84 -0.52
N GLY A 278 14.11 -13.53 -0.55
CA GLY A 278 15.09 -12.47 -0.36
C GLY A 278 15.41 -12.19 1.11
N MET A 279 16.42 -11.36 1.31
CA MET A 279 16.87 -10.90 2.63
C MET A 279 16.08 -9.69 3.14
N MET A 280 15.36 -9.00 2.24
CA MET A 280 14.53 -7.84 2.55
C MET A 280 13.05 -8.15 2.39
N ASP A 281 12.20 -7.33 3.00
CA ASP A 281 10.76 -7.34 2.76
C ASP A 281 10.44 -6.78 1.37
N HIS A 282 9.41 -7.35 0.72
CA HIS A 282 8.93 -6.91 -0.59
C HIS A 282 7.40 -6.82 -0.60
N PRO A 283 6.81 -5.64 -0.89
CA PRO A 283 5.37 -5.52 -1.05
C PRO A 283 4.97 -5.99 -2.44
N LEU A 284 4.20 -7.07 -2.55
CA LEU A 284 3.66 -7.56 -3.81
C LEU A 284 2.38 -6.80 -4.16
N HIS A 285 2.37 -6.14 -5.30
CA HIS A 285 1.19 -5.55 -5.92
C HIS A 285 0.73 -6.36 -7.15
N ILE A 286 -0.58 -6.55 -7.32
CA ILE A 286 -1.18 -7.24 -8.48
C ILE A 286 -2.19 -6.30 -9.15
N HIS A 287 -2.00 -6.04 -10.45
CA HIS A 287 -2.87 -5.14 -11.20
C HIS A 287 -4.22 -5.79 -11.54
N GLY A 288 -5.28 -4.97 -11.51
CA GLY A 288 -6.59 -5.33 -12.07
C GLY A 288 -7.49 -6.18 -11.18
N THR A 289 -7.08 -6.48 -9.95
CA THR A 289 -7.91 -7.17 -8.96
C THR A 289 -7.46 -6.82 -7.55
N SER A 290 -8.36 -7.02 -6.58
CA SER A 290 -7.96 -7.28 -5.19
C SER A 290 -7.88 -8.80 -4.97
N PHE A 291 -7.06 -9.22 -4.02
CA PHE A 291 -6.88 -10.61 -3.62
C PHE A 291 -7.12 -10.77 -2.13
N GLN A 292 -7.61 -11.94 -1.74
CA GLN A 292 -7.85 -12.31 -0.35
C GLN A 292 -6.59 -12.97 0.23
N LEU A 293 -6.03 -12.41 1.30
CA LEU A 293 -4.95 -13.07 2.06
C LEU A 293 -5.55 -14.14 2.98
N VAL A 294 -5.28 -15.43 2.73
CA VAL A 294 -5.93 -16.53 3.47
C VAL A 294 -4.99 -17.27 4.42
N ALA A 295 -3.67 -17.16 4.25
CA ALA A 295 -2.70 -17.69 5.20
C ALA A 295 -1.37 -16.95 5.11
N SER A 296 -0.62 -16.94 6.21
CA SER A 296 0.76 -16.48 6.29
C SER A 296 1.54 -17.31 7.32
N THR A 297 2.82 -17.56 7.08
CA THR A 297 3.72 -18.22 8.03
C THR A 297 4.30 -17.29 9.09
N ARG A 298 4.07 -15.97 8.98
CA ARG A 298 4.60 -14.94 9.91
C ARG A 298 3.51 -14.13 10.60
N ALA A 299 2.32 -14.03 10.02
CA ALA A 299 1.21 -13.26 10.58
C ALA A 299 0.66 -13.91 11.84
N ASN A 300 0.35 -13.07 12.85
CA ASN A 300 -0.46 -13.51 13.98
C ASN A 300 -1.94 -13.39 13.61
N ILE A 301 -2.61 -14.54 13.49
CA ILE A 301 -4.03 -14.65 13.11
C ILE A 301 -4.95 -13.79 13.98
N ALA A 302 -4.62 -13.61 15.26
CA ALA A 302 -5.50 -12.91 16.20
C ALA A 302 -5.46 -11.37 16.07
N SER A 303 -4.41 -10.81 15.46
CA SER A 303 -4.15 -9.36 15.52
C SER A 303 -3.76 -8.74 14.18
N ASP A 304 -3.68 -9.52 13.10
CA ASP A 304 -3.32 -9.02 11.79
C ASP A 304 -4.57 -8.61 10.99
N PRO A 305 -4.81 -7.32 10.75
CA PRO A 305 -5.98 -6.85 9.98
C PRO A 305 -5.97 -7.33 8.53
N ARG A 306 -4.83 -7.83 8.02
CA ARG A 306 -4.71 -8.31 6.66
C ARG A 306 -5.35 -9.67 6.47
N LEU A 307 -5.44 -10.49 7.51
CA LEU A 307 -5.90 -11.87 7.35
C LEU A 307 -7.40 -11.94 7.01
N ASN A 308 -7.72 -12.66 5.96
CA ASN A 308 -9.03 -12.76 5.30
C ASN A 308 -9.55 -11.45 4.69
N ALA A 309 -8.78 -10.36 4.76
CA ALA A 309 -9.10 -9.11 4.07
C ALA A 309 -8.75 -9.21 2.57
N PHE A 310 -9.43 -8.37 1.78
CA PHE A 310 -9.06 -8.13 0.40
C PHE A 310 -8.14 -6.91 0.31
N MET A 311 -7.12 -7.01 -0.51
CA MET A 311 -6.14 -5.95 -0.78
C MET A 311 -5.56 -6.14 -2.18
N ASP A 312 -4.93 -5.13 -2.75
CA ASP A 312 -4.22 -5.27 -4.03
C ASP A 312 -2.69 -5.21 -3.86
N THR A 313 -2.24 -4.87 -2.65
CA THR A 313 -0.83 -4.83 -2.28
C THR A 313 -0.64 -5.47 -0.90
N VAL A 314 0.36 -6.34 -0.74
CA VAL A 314 0.65 -7.02 0.53
C VAL A 314 2.15 -7.09 0.79
N ASN A 315 2.60 -6.71 1.98
CA ASN A 315 3.99 -6.96 2.39
C ASN A 315 4.27 -8.45 2.56
N LEU A 316 5.41 -8.92 2.03
CA LEU A 316 6.01 -10.20 2.38
C LEU A 316 7.31 -9.98 3.15
N ILE A 317 7.32 -10.38 4.43
CA ILE A 317 8.50 -10.37 5.29
C ILE A 317 9.56 -11.34 4.74
N SER A 318 10.85 -11.06 4.94
CA SER A 318 11.91 -12.02 4.57
C SER A 318 11.67 -13.43 5.14
N GLY A 319 11.70 -14.43 4.26
CA GLY A 319 11.39 -15.83 4.57
C GLY A 319 9.91 -16.15 4.79
N GLU A 320 9.00 -15.18 4.62
CA GLU A 320 7.57 -15.39 4.71
C GLU A 320 7.04 -16.15 3.49
N GLN A 321 6.07 -17.01 3.75
CA GLN A 321 5.19 -17.57 2.74
C GLN A 321 3.77 -17.16 3.05
N ILE A 322 3.08 -16.61 2.06
CA ILE A 322 1.66 -16.31 2.12
C ILE A 322 0.88 -17.15 1.11
N ARG A 323 -0.42 -17.28 1.37
CA ARG A 323 -1.39 -17.84 0.44
C ARG A 323 -2.43 -16.78 0.17
N ILE A 324 -2.60 -16.43 -1.10
CA ILE A 324 -3.62 -15.48 -1.55
C ILE A 324 -4.59 -16.17 -2.51
N ARG A 325 -5.83 -15.69 -2.57
CA ARG A 325 -6.82 -16.08 -3.57
C ARG A 325 -7.22 -14.86 -4.39
N LEU A 326 -7.34 -15.02 -5.69
CA LEU A 326 -7.66 -13.93 -6.61
C LEU A 326 -8.48 -14.42 -7.78
N ARG A 327 -9.24 -13.52 -8.38
CA ARG A 327 -10.03 -13.75 -9.58
C ARG A 327 -9.96 -12.50 -10.45
N ILE A 328 -9.51 -12.63 -11.69
CA ILE A 328 -9.51 -11.51 -12.63
C ILE A 328 -10.61 -11.79 -13.66
N ASP A 329 -11.61 -10.91 -13.73
CA ASP A 329 -12.82 -11.13 -14.54
C ASP A 329 -12.66 -10.67 -16.00
N THR A 330 -11.65 -9.85 -16.29
CA THR A 330 -11.47 -9.23 -17.61
C THR A 330 -10.23 -9.77 -18.31
N PRO A 331 -10.34 -10.26 -19.56
CA PRO A 331 -9.19 -10.70 -20.34
C PRO A 331 -8.14 -9.59 -20.54
N GLY A 332 -6.93 -10.04 -20.90
CA GLY A 332 -5.79 -9.19 -21.25
C GLY A 332 -4.66 -9.22 -20.23
N ARG A 333 -3.55 -8.58 -20.59
CA ARG A 333 -2.32 -8.59 -19.80
C ARG A 333 -2.44 -7.68 -18.57
N ARG A 334 -1.92 -8.12 -17.42
CA ARG A 334 -1.83 -7.37 -16.16
C ARG A 334 -0.42 -7.53 -15.60
N MET A 335 0.08 -6.53 -14.88
CA MET A 335 1.39 -6.61 -14.23
C MET A 335 1.21 -7.06 -12.77
N PHE A 336 2.25 -7.68 -12.23
CA PHE A 336 2.39 -7.90 -10.80
C PHE A 336 3.87 -7.71 -10.45
N HIS A 337 4.15 -7.02 -9.35
CA HIS A 337 5.50 -6.56 -9.06
C HIS A 337 5.72 -6.25 -7.59
N CYS A 338 6.99 -6.15 -7.21
CA CYS A 338 7.37 -5.47 -5.98
C CYS A 338 7.00 -3.99 -6.09
N HIS A 339 6.39 -3.41 -5.05
CA HIS A 339 6.00 -2.00 -5.02
C HIS A 339 7.04 -1.11 -4.29
N ILE A 340 8.22 -1.66 -3.99
CA ILE A 340 9.41 -0.82 -3.87
C ILE A 340 9.80 -0.42 -5.29
N LEU A 341 9.60 0.85 -5.64
CA LEU A 341 9.64 1.29 -7.03
C LEU A 341 11.00 1.04 -7.67
N GLU A 342 12.10 1.22 -6.93
CA GLU A 342 13.44 0.91 -7.44
C GLU A 342 13.62 -0.59 -7.78
N HIS A 343 12.97 -1.49 -7.04
CA HIS A 343 13.01 -2.93 -7.34
C HIS A 343 12.14 -3.26 -8.58
N GLU A 344 10.96 -2.63 -8.71
CA GLU A 344 10.12 -2.70 -9.91
C GLU A 344 10.94 -2.31 -11.15
N ALA A 345 11.57 -1.14 -11.12
CA ALA A 345 12.35 -0.59 -12.22
C ALA A 345 13.54 -1.48 -12.63
N GLN A 346 14.14 -2.21 -11.67
CA GLN A 346 15.23 -3.15 -11.92
C GLN A 346 14.75 -4.56 -12.32
N GLY A 347 13.45 -4.75 -12.50
CA GLY A 347 12.88 -5.95 -13.12
C GLY A 347 12.16 -6.89 -12.17
N MET A 348 11.85 -6.50 -10.92
CA MET A 348 11.03 -7.30 -10.00
C MET A 348 9.54 -7.24 -10.34
N MET A 349 9.22 -7.57 -11.59
CA MET A 349 7.91 -7.47 -12.19
C MET A 349 7.71 -8.62 -13.16
N GLY A 350 6.47 -9.10 -13.26
CA GLY A 350 6.05 -10.09 -14.23
C GLY A 350 4.71 -9.73 -14.86
N VAL A 351 4.30 -10.52 -15.84
CA VAL A 351 3.03 -10.34 -16.55
C VAL A 351 2.12 -11.55 -16.36
N ILE A 352 0.88 -11.26 -15.97
CA ILE A 352 -0.24 -12.19 -16.01
C ILE A 352 -0.97 -12.02 -17.34
N ASN A 353 -1.08 -13.10 -18.11
CA ASN A 353 -1.98 -13.15 -19.25
C ASN A 353 -3.32 -13.75 -18.83
N VAL A 354 -4.38 -12.94 -18.82
CA VAL A 354 -5.74 -13.40 -18.54
C VAL A 354 -6.40 -13.80 -19.85
N ALA A 355 -6.50 -15.11 -20.09
CA ALA A 355 -7.17 -15.69 -21.24
C ALA A 355 -8.70 -15.64 -21.09
N ALA A 356 -9.41 -15.67 -22.22
CA ALA A 356 -10.88 -15.64 -22.27
C ALA A 356 -11.56 -16.91 -21.75
#